data_AF-A0A1A0K756-F1
#
_entry.id   AF-A0A1A0K756-F1
#
_cell.length_a   1.000
_cell.length_b   1.000
_cell.length_c   1.000
_cell.angle_alpha   90.00
_cell.angle_beta   90.00
_cell.angle_gamma   90.00
#
_symmetry.space_group_name_H-M   'P 1'
#
loop_
_entity.id
_entity.type
_entity.pdbx_description
1 polymer ?
#
loop_
_entity_poly.entity_id
_entity_poly.type
_entity_poly.pdbx_seq_one_letter_code
_entity_poly.pdbx_strand_id
1 'polypeptide(L)'
;MRYTSWDRNDRNTPVLLEEDGPNRLGVFSDELARLDGANWQLQVEQSRGIEAVDAESSQLKLSVEGNLARASRLLARVGKREFTLINESGKNWIIDDENGNKVAQFSGANRGVRRAILEFDGPTAAGAAASGPAGAGVGASGEETRGEETRGAEALSRDEIIALSFSARMILESRLSSSAVGIIATLLLCTIVAILAFLF
;
A
#
# COMPACT_ATOMS: atom_id res chain seq x y z
N MET A 1 -16.45 -1.19 4.62
CA MET A 1 -14.98 -1.06 4.66
C MET A 1 -14.49 -1.09 3.24
N ARG A 2 -13.81 -0.02 2.80
CA ARG A 2 -13.21 0.08 1.47
C ARG A 2 -11.86 -0.61 1.50
N TYR A 3 -11.48 -1.25 0.41
CA TYR A 3 -10.16 -1.86 0.29
C TYR A 3 -9.68 -1.82 -1.16
N THR A 4 -8.38 -1.99 -1.36
CA THR A 4 -7.80 -2.29 -2.67
C THR A 4 -7.31 -3.72 -2.71
N SER A 5 -7.28 -4.30 -3.90
CA SER A 5 -6.71 -5.61 -4.14
C SER A 5 -5.87 -5.64 -5.42
N TRP A 6 -5.14 -6.72 -5.64
CA TRP A 6 -4.28 -6.88 -6.80
C TRP A 6 -4.74 -8.07 -7.65
N ASP A 7 -5.10 -7.81 -8.91
CA ASP A 7 -5.16 -8.85 -9.94
C ASP A 7 -3.74 -9.15 -10.44
N ARG A 8 -3.40 -10.43 -10.48
CA ARG A 8 -2.09 -10.96 -10.87
C ARG A 8 -2.20 -12.04 -11.94
N ASN A 9 -3.30 -12.07 -12.70
CA ASN A 9 -3.45 -12.95 -13.85
C ASN A 9 -2.28 -12.80 -14.83
N ASP A 10 -1.83 -11.56 -15.04
CA ASP A 10 -0.50 -11.28 -15.58
C ASP A 10 0.47 -10.94 -14.44
N ARG A 11 1.59 -11.66 -14.37
CA ARG A 11 2.61 -11.47 -13.31
C ARG A 11 3.50 -10.26 -13.55
N ASN A 12 3.72 -9.89 -14.81
CA ASN A 12 4.59 -8.79 -15.21
C ASN A 12 3.85 -7.46 -15.21
N THR A 13 2.52 -7.52 -15.37
CA THR A 13 1.66 -6.34 -15.33
C THR A 13 0.49 -6.48 -14.35
N PRO A 14 0.74 -6.70 -13.04
CA PRO A 14 -0.33 -6.76 -12.06
C PRO A 14 -1.17 -5.48 -12.04
N VAL A 15 -2.47 -5.65 -11.84
CA VAL A 15 -3.44 -4.55 -11.85
C VAL A 15 -3.90 -4.28 -10.43
N LEU A 16 -3.80 -3.02 -10.00
CA LEU A 16 -4.40 -2.55 -8.76
C LEU A 16 -5.88 -2.27 -8.99
N LEU A 17 -6.73 -2.92 -8.20
CA LEU A 17 -8.18 -2.82 -8.26
C LEU A 17 -8.71 -2.09 -7.04
N GLU A 18 -9.81 -1.38 -7.24
CA GLU A 18 -10.68 -1.00 -6.14
C GLU A 18 -11.55 -2.20 -5.75
N GLU A 19 -11.55 -2.55 -4.47
CA GLU A 19 -12.18 -3.74 -3.91
C GLU A 19 -11.80 -4.99 -4.71
N ASP A 20 -12.77 -5.75 -5.23
CA ASP A 20 -12.54 -6.92 -6.10
C ASP A 20 -12.66 -6.57 -7.61
N GLY A 21 -12.69 -5.29 -7.96
CA GLY A 21 -12.96 -4.79 -9.32
C GLY A 21 -14.46 -4.53 -9.58
N PRO A 22 -14.84 -4.09 -10.81
CA PRO A 22 -14.01 -4.01 -12.02
C PRO A 22 -13.20 -2.71 -12.13
N ASN A 23 -13.35 -1.78 -11.19
CA ASN A 23 -12.67 -0.50 -11.27
C ASN A 23 -11.16 -0.65 -11.06
N ARG A 24 -10.38 -0.14 -12.02
CA ARG A 24 -8.91 -0.26 -12.05
C ARG A 24 -8.28 1.06 -11.61
N LEU A 25 -7.35 0.97 -10.67
CA LEU A 25 -6.60 2.12 -10.18
C LEU A 25 -5.26 2.30 -10.92
N GLY A 26 -4.66 1.21 -11.39
CA GLY A 26 -3.45 1.27 -12.19
C GLY A 26 -2.92 -0.10 -12.62
N VAL A 27 -2.02 -0.11 -13.59
CA VAL A 27 -1.29 -1.29 -14.06
C VAL A 27 0.18 -1.11 -13.74
N PHE A 28 0.77 -2.03 -13.00
CA PHE A 28 2.13 -1.92 -12.47
C PHE A 28 3.05 -2.91 -13.14
N SER A 29 4.28 -2.51 -13.38
CA SER A 29 5.41 -3.36 -13.76
C SER A 29 6.57 -3.07 -12.80
N ASP A 30 7.73 -3.70 -13.00
CA ASP A 30 8.87 -3.55 -12.09
C ASP A 30 9.36 -2.08 -11.99
N GLU A 31 9.29 -1.32 -13.08
CA GLU A 31 9.85 0.04 -13.17
C GLU A 31 8.79 1.11 -13.43
N LEU A 32 7.54 0.73 -13.71
CA LEU A 32 6.51 1.69 -14.14
C LEU A 32 5.12 1.34 -13.60
N ALA A 33 4.44 2.33 -13.05
CA ALA A 33 3.00 2.31 -12.82
C ALA A 33 2.29 3.15 -13.89
N ARG A 34 1.36 2.54 -14.62
CA ARG A 34 0.46 3.22 -15.56
C ARG A 34 -0.86 3.47 -14.87
N LEU A 35 -1.13 4.72 -14.51
CA LEU A 35 -2.35 5.14 -13.83
C LEU A 35 -3.24 5.88 -14.82
N ASP A 36 -4.52 6.05 -14.44
CA ASP A 36 -5.41 6.88 -15.23
C ASP A 36 -5.06 8.36 -15.02
N GLY A 37 -4.45 8.98 -16.04
CA GLY A 37 -4.03 10.38 -16.04
C GLY A 37 -2.58 10.67 -15.63
N ALA A 38 -1.81 9.67 -15.18
CA ALA A 38 -0.39 9.85 -14.84
C ALA A 38 0.38 8.51 -14.94
N ASN A 39 1.67 8.58 -15.26
CA ASN A 39 2.55 7.42 -15.18
C ASN A 39 3.62 7.69 -14.13
N TRP A 40 3.94 6.71 -13.30
CA TRP A 40 5.01 6.85 -12.30
C TRP A 40 6.15 5.90 -12.62
N GLN A 41 7.38 6.40 -12.61
CA GLN A 41 8.58 5.58 -12.60
C GLN A 41 8.81 5.08 -11.17
N LEU A 42 9.08 3.79 -11.03
CA LEU A 42 9.18 3.08 -9.76
C LEU A 42 10.63 2.66 -9.53
N GLN A 43 11.12 2.88 -8.32
CA GLN A 43 12.38 2.34 -7.85
C GLN A 43 12.14 1.68 -6.50
N VAL A 44 12.46 0.40 -6.41
CA VAL A 44 12.30 -0.39 -5.18
C VAL A 44 13.62 -1.05 -4.86
N GLU A 45 14.19 -0.70 -3.72
CA GLU A 45 15.39 -1.35 -3.20
C GLU A 45 15.12 -1.81 -1.78
N GLN A 46 15.08 -3.14 -1.58
CA GLN A 46 14.68 -3.76 -0.31
C GLN A 46 15.41 -3.21 0.93
N SER A 47 16.67 -2.78 0.79
CA SER A 47 17.49 -2.23 1.86
C SER A 47 17.34 -0.71 2.07
N ARG A 48 16.97 0.04 1.02
CA ARG A 48 16.89 1.52 1.06
C ARG A 48 15.46 2.04 1.11
N GLY A 49 14.53 1.39 0.43
CA GLY A 49 13.12 1.77 0.44
C GLY A 49 12.44 1.74 -0.92
N ILE A 50 11.48 2.63 -1.09
CA ILE A 50 10.65 2.77 -2.28
C ILE A 50 10.67 4.24 -2.70
N GLU A 51 10.86 4.50 -3.99
CA GLU A 51 10.59 5.80 -4.58
C GLU A 51 9.68 5.63 -5.79
N ALA A 52 8.73 6.54 -5.93
CA ALA A 52 7.97 6.72 -7.16
C ALA A 52 7.97 8.19 -7.54
N VAL A 53 8.29 8.48 -8.81
CA VAL A 53 8.25 9.82 -9.38
C VAL A 53 7.31 9.85 -10.57
N ASP A 54 6.65 10.97 -10.78
CA ASP A 54 5.90 11.21 -12.00
C ASP A 54 6.83 11.13 -13.23
N ALA A 55 6.46 10.33 -14.22
CA ALA A 55 7.33 9.98 -15.34
C ALA A 55 7.59 11.16 -16.30
N GLU A 56 6.71 12.15 -16.30
CA GLU A 56 6.81 13.32 -17.18
C GLU A 56 7.48 14.50 -16.46
N SER A 57 7.04 14.78 -15.23
CA SER A 57 7.47 15.96 -14.47
C SER A 57 8.62 15.67 -13.50
N SER A 58 8.98 14.40 -13.29
CA SER A 58 9.95 13.96 -12.27
C SER A 58 9.60 14.42 -10.84
N GLN A 59 8.36 14.81 -10.58
CA GLN A 59 7.90 15.15 -9.24
C GLN A 59 7.79 13.91 -8.38
N LEU A 60 8.30 13.98 -7.15
CA LEU A 60 8.18 12.89 -6.18
C LEU A 60 6.71 12.65 -5.84
N LYS A 61 6.27 11.39 -6.01
CA LYS A 61 4.91 10.93 -5.70
C LYS A 61 4.88 10.11 -4.42
N LEU A 62 5.87 9.24 -4.24
CA LEU A 62 6.03 8.40 -3.06
C LEU A 62 7.50 8.30 -2.69
N SER A 63 7.80 8.40 -1.40
CA SER A 63 9.08 7.99 -0.83
C SER A 63 8.82 7.20 0.46
N VAL A 64 9.35 6.00 0.55
CA VAL A 64 9.38 5.20 1.78
C VAL A 64 10.83 4.92 2.09
N GLU A 65 11.32 5.37 3.23
CA GLU A 65 12.72 5.17 3.61
C GLU A 65 12.87 4.01 4.59
N GLY A 66 13.81 3.10 4.32
CA GLY A 66 14.21 2.04 5.23
C GLY A 66 14.18 0.63 4.64
N ASN A 67 14.63 -0.34 5.45
CA ASN A 67 14.72 -1.73 5.03
C ASN A 67 13.34 -2.40 5.07
N LEU A 68 12.73 -2.61 3.91
CA LEU A 68 11.37 -3.15 3.75
C LEU A 68 11.22 -4.57 4.34
N ALA A 69 12.30 -5.34 4.38
CA ALA A 69 12.28 -6.71 4.90
C ALA A 69 12.39 -6.80 6.42
N ARG A 70 12.90 -5.76 7.10
CA ARG A 70 13.28 -5.84 8.51
C ARG A 70 12.69 -4.75 9.38
N ALA A 71 12.43 -3.57 8.83
CA ALA A 71 11.92 -2.44 9.59
C ALA A 71 10.56 -2.77 10.21
N SER A 72 10.39 -2.46 11.50
CA SER A 72 9.09 -2.54 12.20
C SER A 72 8.27 -1.25 12.04
N ARG A 73 8.91 -0.16 11.61
CA ARG A 73 8.28 1.13 11.35
C ARG A 73 8.91 1.73 10.09
N LEU A 74 8.10 2.19 9.16
CA LEU A 74 8.53 2.84 7.91
C LEU A 74 7.76 4.15 7.76
N LEU A 75 8.47 5.24 7.45
CA LEU A 75 7.85 6.52 7.13
C LEU A 75 7.65 6.58 5.62
N ALA A 76 6.40 6.82 5.20
CA ALA A 76 6.03 7.03 3.81
C ALA A 76 5.59 8.48 3.61
N ARG A 77 6.24 9.18 2.69
CA ARG A 77 5.80 10.49 2.21
C ARG A 77 5.05 10.32 0.91
N VAL A 78 3.81 10.78 0.86
CA VAL A 78 2.99 10.77 -0.36
C VAL A 78 2.50 12.18 -0.65
N GLY A 79 3.01 12.76 -1.73
CA GLY A 79 2.83 14.19 -2.00
C GLY A 79 3.33 15.04 -0.83
N LYS A 80 2.41 15.70 -0.12
CA LYS A 80 2.72 16.55 1.04
C LYS A 80 2.42 15.89 2.40
N ARG A 81 1.82 14.71 2.39
CA ARG A 81 1.37 14.01 3.60
C ARG A 81 2.38 12.96 4.01
N GLU A 82 2.47 12.72 5.30
CA GLU A 82 3.29 11.67 5.88
C GLU A 82 2.42 10.60 6.51
N PHE A 83 2.80 9.35 6.28
CA PHE A 83 2.13 8.18 6.83
C PHE A 83 3.17 7.30 7.52
N THR A 84 2.80 6.71 8.65
CA THR A 84 3.64 5.73 9.32
C THR A 84 3.07 4.33 9.13
N LEU A 85 3.83 3.45 8.48
CA LEU A 85 3.52 2.03 8.43
C LEU A 85 4.16 1.34 9.64
N ILE A 86 3.34 0.69 10.47
CA ILE A 86 3.76 0.08 11.73
C ILE A 86 3.46 -1.42 11.70
N ASN A 87 4.46 -2.24 11.97
CA ASN A 87 4.29 -3.68 12.13
C ASN A 87 3.85 -4.00 13.57
N GLU A 88 2.58 -4.36 13.75
CA GLU A 88 2.04 -4.74 15.06
C GLU A 88 2.48 -6.15 15.48
N SER A 89 2.54 -7.05 14.50
CA SER A 89 3.10 -8.39 14.64
C SER A 89 3.58 -8.82 13.26
N GLY A 90 4.58 -9.69 13.13
CA GLY A 90 5.37 -9.87 11.89
C GLY A 90 4.64 -9.90 10.53
N LYS A 91 3.33 -10.24 10.50
CA LYS A 91 2.47 -10.22 9.33
C LYS A 91 1.42 -9.09 9.29
N ASN A 92 1.04 -8.50 10.41
CA ASN A 92 -0.01 -7.48 10.52
C ASN A 92 0.61 -6.08 10.60
N TRP A 93 0.05 -5.18 9.79
CA TRP A 93 0.50 -3.81 9.67
C TRP A 93 -0.67 -2.85 9.72
N ILE A 94 -0.45 -1.72 10.37
CA ILE A 94 -1.33 -0.55 10.33
C ILE A 94 -0.61 0.60 9.64
N ILE A 95 -1.39 1.55 9.14
CA ILE A 95 -0.91 2.80 8.59
C ILE A 95 -1.60 3.91 9.35
N ASP A 96 -0.80 4.73 10.04
CA ASP A 96 -1.25 5.94 10.70
C ASP A 96 -0.96 7.16 9.82
N ASP A 97 -1.85 8.15 9.87
CA ASP A 97 -1.63 9.48 9.29
C ASP A 97 -0.63 10.31 10.12
N GLU A 98 -0.38 11.54 9.68
CA GLU A 98 0.53 12.48 10.37
C GLU A 98 0.11 12.83 11.79
N ASN A 99 -1.17 12.62 12.14
CA ASN A 99 -1.75 12.89 13.45
C ASN A 99 -1.78 11.64 14.35
N GLY A 100 -1.34 10.49 13.85
CA GLY A 100 -1.40 9.21 14.56
C GLY A 100 -2.77 8.54 14.50
N ASN A 101 -3.67 8.96 13.60
CA ASN A 101 -4.92 8.27 13.37
C ASN A 101 -4.70 7.12 12.39
N LYS A 102 -5.19 5.93 12.74
CA LYS A 102 -5.18 4.79 11.84
C LYS A 102 -6.08 5.05 10.63
N VAL A 103 -5.50 5.00 9.44
CA VAL A 103 -6.20 5.21 8.15
C VAL A 103 -6.26 3.95 7.30
N ALA A 104 -5.36 2.99 7.53
CA ALA A 104 -5.39 1.73 6.80
C ALA A 104 -4.73 0.57 7.56
N GLN A 105 -4.96 -0.65 7.08
CA GLN A 105 -4.30 -1.86 7.56
C GLN A 105 -4.11 -2.88 6.45
N PHE A 106 -3.05 -3.68 6.57
CA PHE A 106 -2.82 -4.82 5.68
C PHE A 106 -2.19 -5.98 6.45
N SER A 107 -2.38 -7.20 5.93
CA SER A 107 -1.76 -8.38 6.51
C SER A 107 -1.21 -9.32 5.44
N GLY A 108 -0.05 -9.91 5.76
CA GLY A 108 0.51 -11.04 5.02
C GLY A 108 -0.08 -12.40 5.44
N ALA A 109 -0.94 -12.45 6.46
CA ALA A 109 -1.54 -13.69 6.94
C ALA A 109 -2.56 -14.26 5.93
N ASN A 110 -2.62 -15.60 5.81
CA ASN A 110 -3.57 -16.38 5.02
C ASN A 110 -3.53 -16.26 3.48
N ARG A 111 -3.14 -15.13 2.90
CA ARG A 111 -3.13 -14.94 1.43
C ARG A 111 -1.80 -14.48 0.84
N GLY A 112 -0.88 -14.00 1.69
CA GLY A 112 0.44 -13.52 1.29
C GLY A 112 0.38 -12.48 0.15
N VAL A 113 1.45 -12.38 -0.63
CA VAL A 113 1.53 -11.45 -1.79
C VAL A 113 0.52 -11.79 -2.90
N ARG A 114 -0.08 -13.00 -2.88
CA ARG A 114 -1.04 -13.43 -3.92
C ARG A 114 -2.38 -12.69 -3.83
N ARG A 115 -2.72 -12.14 -2.66
CA ARG A 115 -3.87 -11.26 -2.47
C ARG A 115 -3.51 -10.20 -1.43
N ALA A 116 -2.53 -9.36 -1.77
CA ALA A 116 -2.22 -8.19 -0.98
C ALA A 116 -3.47 -7.30 -0.98
N ILE A 117 -4.03 -7.05 0.20
CA ILE A 117 -5.20 -6.21 0.40
C ILE A 117 -4.80 -5.10 1.36
N LEU A 118 -5.16 -3.87 1.02
CA LEU A 118 -5.07 -2.73 1.92
C LEU A 118 -6.49 -2.28 2.24
N GLU A 119 -6.88 -2.39 3.50
CA GLU A 119 -8.20 -1.99 4.01
C GLU A 119 -8.09 -0.58 4.59
N PHE A 120 -9.07 0.28 4.29
CA PHE A 120 -9.07 1.68 4.71
C PHE A 120 -10.14 1.94 5.77
N ASP A 121 -9.75 2.75 6.76
CA ASP A 121 -10.62 3.29 7.80
C ASP A 121 -11.01 4.73 7.43
N GLY A 122 -12.32 5.03 7.39
CA GLY A 122 -12.84 6.37 7.08
C GLY A 122 -13.21 6.65 5.62
N PRO A 123 -13.67 7.87 5.30
CA PRO A 123 -14.11 8.25 3.96
C PRO A 123 -12.92 8.43 3.01
N THR A 124 -13.07 7.96 1.77
CA THR A 124 -12.05 8.03 0.72
C THR A 124 -12.54 8.90 -0.42
N ALA A 125 -11.70 9.79 -0.97
CA ALA A 125 -12.11 10.70 -2.05
C ALA A 125 -12.62 9.96 -3.31
N ALA A 126 -12.11 8.75 -3.57
CA ALA A 126 -12.56 7.88 -4.66
C ALA A 126 -14.04 7.45 -4.53
N GLY A 127 -14.60 7.41 -3.32
CA GLY A 127 -16.02 7.09 -3.08
C GLY A 127 -16.95 8.31 -3.14
N ALA A 128 -16.42 9.53 -3.01
CA ALA A 128 -17.24 10.75 -2.97
C ALA A 128 -17.82 11.12 -4.35
N ALA A 129 -17.18 10.71 -5.45
CA ALA A 129 -17.64 11.01 -6.81
C ALA A 129 -18.87 10.20 -7.25
N ALA A 130 -19.25 9.12 -6.54
CA ALA A 130 -20.39 8.28 -6.88
C ALA A 130 -21.72 8.69 -6.21
N SER A 131 -21.69 9.68 -5.31
CA SER A 131 -22.89 10.23 -4.67
C SER A 131 -23.19 11.61 -5.26
N GLY A 132 -23.81 11.62 -6.45
CA GLY A 132 -24.34 12.85 -7.05
C GLY A 132 -25.42 13.50 -6.16
N PRO A 133 -25.59 14.83 -6.21
CA PRO A 133 -26.52 15.54 -5.35
C PRO A 133 -27.95 15.38 -5.89
N ALA A 134 -28.77 14.60 -5.19
CA ALA A 134 -30.21 14.63 -5.37
C ALA A 134 -30.84 15.29 -4.15
N GLY A 135 -31.22 16.56 -4.28
CA GLY A 135 -31.91 17.28 -3.22
C GLY A 135 -31.95 18.78 -3.43
N ALA A 136 -32.69 19.24 -4.44
CA ALA A 136 -33.19 20.61 -4.46
C ALA A 136 -34.22 20.77 -3.33
N GLY A 137 -33.97 21.70 -2.41
CA GLY A 137 -34.87 22.03 -1.31
C GLY A 137 -34.65 23.47 -0.85
N VAL A 138 -35.54 24.35 -1.29
CA VAL A 138 -35.65 25.77 -0.89
C VAL A 138 -36.13 25.85 0.55
N GLY A 139 -35.49 26.68 1.39
CA GLY A 139 -35.99 27.01 2.73
C GLY A 139 -35.02 27.87 3.53
N ALA A 140 -35.48 29.04 3.95
CA ALA A 140 -34.70 30.11 4.58
C ALA A 140 -34.49 29.91 6.10
N SER A 141 -33.64 30.81 6.64
CA SER A 141 -33.53 31.27 8.03
C SER A 141 -32.74 30.42 9.04
N GLY A 142 -31.53 30.92 9.33
CA GLY A 142 -31.00 31.14 10.67
C GLY A 142 -31.01 29.97 11.65
N GLU A 143 -29.87 29.28 11.78
CA GLU A 143 -29.32 28.98 13.11
C GLU A 143 -27.81 28.78 12.98
N GLU A 144 -27.06 29.58 13.72
CA GLU A 144 -25.61 29.52 13.84
C GLU A 144 -25.25 28.30 14.70
N THR A 145 -25.32 27.11 14.10
CA THR A 145 -24.95 25.87 14.78
C THR A 145 -23.43 25.74 14.74
N ARG A 146 -22.82 26.14 15.86
CA ARG A 146 -21.56 25.63 16.43
C ARG A 146 -21.04 24.43 15.63
N GLY A 147 -20.00 24.66 14.83
CA GLY A 147 -19.29 23.62 14.10
C GLY A 147 -18.76 22.59 15.08
N GLU A 148 -19.51 21.51 15.23
CA GLU A 148 -19.00 20.26 15.72
C GLU A 148 -18.13 19.72 14.59
N GLU A 149 -16.89 20.20 14.57
CA GLU A 149 -15.82 19.72 13.73
C GLU A 149 -15.65 18.24 14.08
N THR A 150 -16.37 17.40 13.34
CA THR A 150 -16.04 15.98 13.22
C THR A 150 -14.56 15.98 12.88
N ARG A 151 -13.72 15.64 13.86
CA ARG A 151 -12.30 15.29 13.66
C ARG A 151 -12.24 13.99 12.87
N GLY A 152 -12.82 14.01 11.68
CA GLY A 152 -12.86 12.91 10.74
C GLY A 152 -11.51 12.85 10.08
N ALA A 153 -10.93 11.66 10.04
CA ALA A 153 -9.76 11.36 9.24
C ALA A 153 -9.86 12.05 7.87
N GLU A 154 -8.86 12.85 7.52
CA GLU A 154 -8.80 13.56 6.25
C GLU A 154 -8.93 12.55 5.10
N ALA A 155 -9.88 12.80 4.20
CA ALA A 155 -10.22 11.82 3.17
C ALA A 155 -9.01 11.54 2.27
N LEU A 156 -8.63 10.26 2.17
CA LEU A 156 -7.47 9.85 1.38
C LEU A 156 -7.69 10.15 -0.10
N SER A 157 -6.69 10.79 -0.71
CA SER A 157 -6.67 11.07 -2.15
C SER A 157 -6.42 9.80 -2.97
N ARG A 158 -6.74 9.83 -4.27
CA ARG A 158 -6.50 8.67 -5.15
C ARG A 158 -5.03 8.29 -5.23
N ASP A 159 -4.15 9.29 -5.33
CA ASP A 159 -2.69 9.10 -5.35
C ASP A 159 -2.22 8.45 -4.03
N GLU A 160 -2.78 8.84 -2.88
CA GLU A 160 -2.49 8.22 -1.57
C GLU A 160 -2.90 6.75 -1.50
N ILE A 161 -4.12 6.42 -1.93
CA ILE A 161 -4.59 5.03 -1.98
C ILE A 161 -3.64 4.18 -2.82
N ILE A 162 -3.26 4.67 -4.00
CA ILE A 162 -2.40 3.95 -4.94
C ILE A 162 -1.00 3.76 -4.34
N ALA A 163 -0.41 4.83 -3.81
CA ALA A 163 0.93 4.82 -3.24
C ALA A 163 1.03 3.92 -2.00
N LEU A 164 0.03 3.98 -1.10
CA LEU A 164 -0.01 3.13 0.09
C LEU A 164 -0.26 1.66 -0.27
N SER A 165 -1.14 1.39 -1.24
CA SER A 165 -1.40 0.03 -1.73
C SER A 165 -0.16 -0.60 -2.37
N PHE A 166 0.59 0.19 -3.14
CA PHE A 166 1.87 -0.21 -3.72
C PHE A 166 2.91 -0.48 -2.62
N SER A 167 3.03 0.41 -1.64
CA SER A 167 3.95 0.26 -0.51
C SER A 167 3.67 -1.01 0.30
N ALA A 168 2.40 -1.26 0.63
CA ALA A 168 1.97 -2.46 1.34
C ALA A 168 2.38 -3.74 0.61
N ARG A 169 2.16 -3.80 -0.72
CA ARG A 169 2.58 -4.93 -1.55
C ARG A 169 4.10 -5.14 -1.51
N MET A 170 4.89 -4.08 -1.71
CA MET A 170 6.35 -4.15 -1.75
C MET A 170 6.95 -4.58 -0.40
N ILE A 171 6.36 -4.16 0.72
CA ILE A 171 6.76 -4.62 2.05
C ILE A 171 6.48 -6.12 2.22
N LEU A 172 5.29 -6.58 1.84
CA LEU A 172 4.93 -8.01 1.93
C LEU A 172 5.83 -8.87 1.03
N GLU A 173 6.14 -8.39 -0.17
CA GLU A 173 7.02 -9.07 -1.11
C GLU A 173 8.46 -9.16 -0.61
N SER A 174 9.00 -8.04 -0.11
CA SER A 174 10.31 -7.98 0.51
C SER A 174 10.46 -8.96 1.68
N ARG A 175 9.46 -9.04 2.56
CA ARG A 175 9.48 -9.95 3.72
C ARG A 175 9.33 -11.41 3.35
N LEU A 176 8.56 -11.72 2.30
CA LEU A 176 8.45 -13.09 1.79
C LEU A 176 9.78 -13.57 1.19
N SER A 177 10.42 -12.76 0.35
CA SER A 177 11.68 -13.09 -0.32
C SER A 177 12.81 -13.35 0.68
N SER A 178 12.94 -12.54 1.73
CA SER A 178 13.96 -12.77 2.77
C SER A 178 13.78 -14.09 3.52
N SER A 179 12.53 -14.52 3.74
CA SER A 179 12.25 -15.81 4.40
C SER A 179 12.59 -17.00 3.49
N ALA A 180 12.30 -16.90 2.19
CA ALA A 180 12.61 -17.95 1.22
C ALA A 180 14.12 -18.19 1.07
N VAL A 181 14.92 -17.13 0.98
CA VAL A 181 16.39 -17.23 0.86
C VAL A 181 17.00 -17.95 2.07
N GLY A 182 16.55 -17.62 3.28
CA GLY A 182 17.03 -18.27 4.50
C GLY A 182 16.76 -19.78 4.52
N ILE A 183 15.57 -20.20 4.09
CA ILE A 183 15.18 -21.61 4.01
C ILE A 183 16.02 -22.33 2.93
N ILE A 184 16.14 -21.77 1.73
CA ILE A 184 16.93 -22.37 0.65
C ILE A 184 18.39 -22.56 1.09
N ALA A 185 19.00 -21.54 1.70
CA ALA A 185 20.37 -21.64 2.19
C ALA A 185 20.52 -22.73 3.28
N THR A 186 19.55 -22.82 4.20
CA THR A 186 19.54 -23.85 5.24
C THR A 186 19.38 -25.26 4.66
N LEU A 187 18.49 -25.43 3.69
CA LEU A 187 18.29 -26.72 3.03
C LEU A 187 19.52 -27.17 2.25
N LEU A 188 20.19 -26.24 1.55
CA LEU A 188 21.45 -26.53 0.87
C LEU A 188 22.54 -26.93 1.86
N LEU A 189 22.65 -26.23 2.99
CA LEU A 189 23.59 -26.58 4.06
C LEU A 189 23.30 -27.97 4.63
N CYS A 190 22.05 -28.28 4.97
CA CYS A 190 21.65 -29.60 5.46
C CYS A 190 21.95 -30.70 4.43
N THR A 191 21.76 -30.43 3.14
CA THR A 191 22.06 -31.37 2.06
C THR A 191 23.56 -31.66 1.99
N ILE A 192 24.41 -30.63 2.10
CA ILE A 192 25.86 -30.79 2.15
C ILE A 192 26.27 -31.63 3.37
N VAL A 193 25.73 -31.34 4.55
CA VAL A 193 26.00 -32.11 5.78
C VAL A 193 25.59 -33.58 5.62
N ALA A 194 24.43 -33.86 5.04
CA ALA A 194 23.96 -35.22 4.80
C ALA A 194 24.87 -36.00 3.84
N ILE A 195 25.37 -35.35 2.79
CA ILE A 195 26.34 -35.95 1.86
C ILE A 195 27.65 -36.25 2.59
N LEU A 196 28.17 -35.30 3.39
CA LEU A 196 29.40 -35.51 4.15
C LEU A 196 29.25 -36.65 5.17
N ALA A 197 28.12 -36.73 5.89
CA ALA A 197 27.84 -37.80 6.85
C ALA A 197 27.64 -39.19 6.20
N PHE A 198 27.41 -39.25 4.89
CA PHE A 198 27.35 -40.51 4.15
C PHE A 198 28.71 -40.91 3.57
N LEU A 199 29.57 -39.93 3.28
CA LEU A 199 30.92 -40.14 2.73
C LEU A 199 31.98 -40.43 3.82
N PHE A 200 31.73 -40.05 5.07
CA PHE A 200 32.58 -40.28 6.24
C PHE A 200 31.87 -41.15 7.27
#